data_AF-A0A511ZEQ5-F1
#
_entry.id   AF-A0A511ZEQ5-F1
#
_cell.length_a   1.000
_cell.length_b   1.000
_cell.length_c   1.000
_cell.angle_alpha   90.00
_cell.angle_beta   90.00
_cell.angle_gamma   90.00
#
_symmetry.space_group_name_H-M   'P 1'
#
loop_
_entity.id
_entity.type
_entity.pdbx_description
1 polymer ?
#
loop_
_entity_poly.entity_id
_entity_poly.type
_entity_poly.pdbx_seq_one_letter_code
_entity_poly.pdbx_strand_id
1 'polypeptide(L)'
;MLFKNKNFQFLLWSRISSNIGDSIFYIVSMWAILEISRSPILTGVAGFLFTLPSIFNVLLGPLIDRSHPKKLYIFASIIQALLLGIILFTLGIGEMNVWMLLFIILLLTIFSEVVYPIENVLIPKVVEKGQLVKANSVMSVAYQGLDFVFNGLSGILIGLSCNHSAVWIEFIIFSYSNIFNDAIKNKYFKRKKRE
;
A
#
# COMPACT_ATOMS: atom_id res chain seq x y z
N MET A 1 11.03 -24.97 -7.53
CA MET A 1 11.77 -23.69 -7.50
C MET A 1 10.77 -22.56 -7.30
N LEU A 2 10.69 -21.98 -6.09
CA LEU A 2 9.70 -20.96 -5.70
C LEU A 2 9.55 -19.82 -6.73
N PHE A 3 10.67 -19.29 -7.22
CA PHE A 3 10.72 -18.23 -8.24
C PHE A 3 10.31 -18.66 -9.64
N LYS A 4 10.09 -19.96 -9.93
CA LYS A 4 9.50 -20.40 -11.20
C LYS A 4 7.96 -20.34 -11.18
N ASN A 5 7.35 -20.15 -10.01
CA ASN A 5 5.91 -20.03 -9.89
C ASN A 5 5.46 -18.60 -10.22
N LYS A 6 4.92 -18.41 -11.42
CA LYS A 6 4.46 -17.09 -11.91
C LYS A 6 3.48 -16.40 -10.96
N ASN A 7 2.57 -17.14 -10.31
CA ASN A 7 1.62 -16.54 -9.38
C ASN A 7 2.31 -16.03 -8.10
N PHE A 8 3.35 -16.72 -7.63
CA PHE A 8 4.15 -16.24 -6.50
C PHE A 8 4.96 -15.01 -6.90
N GLN A 9 5.53 -14.99 -8.11
CA GLN A 9 6.21 -13.82 -8.63
C GLN A 9 5.28 -12.60 -8.75
N PHE A 10 4.03 -12.78 -9.17
CA PHE A 10 3.05 -11.68 -9.21
C PHE A 10 2.73 -11.14 -7.81
N LEU A 11 2.51 -12.02 -6.82
CA LEU A 11 2.36 -11.58 -5.42
C LEU A 11 3.58 -10.82 -4.93
N LEU A 12 4.79 -11.33 -5.23
CA LEU A 12 6.03 -10.69 -4.81
C LEU A 12 6.22 -9.32 -5.47
N TRP A 13 5.96 -9.18 -6.76
CA TRP A 13 6.09 -7.90 -7.47
C TRP A 13 5.04 -6.88 -7.04
N SER A 14 3.81 -7.33 -6.78
CA SER A 14 2.78 -6.45 -6.21
C SER A 14 3.22 -5.94 -4.84
N ARG A 15 3.70 -6.82 -3.95
CA ARG A 15 4.25 -6.44 -2.64
C ARG A 15 5.38 -5.43 -2.74
N ILE A 16 6.39 -5.74 -3.55
CA ILE A 16 7.56 -4.87 -3.76
C ILE A 16 7.11 -3.49 -4.23
N SER A 17 6.22 -3.43 -5.21
CA SER A 17 5.75 -2.17 -5.77
C SER A 17 5.00 -1.36 -4.70
N SER A 18 4.00 -1.96 -4.04
CA SER A 18 3.21 -1.28 -3.01
C SER A 18 4.07 -0.76 -1.85
N ASN A 19 5.04 -1.54 -1.36
CA ASN A 19 5.93 -1.10 -0.28
C ASN A 19 6.82 0.09 -0.64
N ILE A 20 7.39 0.07 -1.86
CA ILE A 20 8.20 1.19 -2.36
C ILE A 20 7.34 2.45 -2.40
N GLY A 21 6.13 2.29 -2.93
CA GLY A 21 5.17 3.37 -3.00
C GLY A 21 4.82 3.94 -1.63
N ASP A 22 4.25 3.12 -0.76
CA ASP A 22 3.83 3.49 0.59
C ASP A 22 4.95 4.21 1.37
N SER A 23 6.19 3.73 1.25
CA SER A 23 7.35 4.36 1.89
C SER A 23 7.67 5.76 1.36
N ILE A 24 7.67 5.93 0.04
CA ILE A 24 7.90 7.24 -0.59
C ILE A 24 6.75 8.17 -0.24
N PHE A 25 5.50 7.70 -0.37
CA PHE A 25 4.30 8.46 -0.09
C PHE A 25 4.24 8.95 1.36
N TYR A 26 4.60 8.08 2.33
CA TYR A 26 4.65 8.44 3.74
C TYR A 26 5.56 9.66 3.98
N ILE A 27 6.81 9.57 3.54
CA ILE A 27 7.80 10.62 3.81
C ILE A 27 7.48 11.92 3.06
N VAL A 28 7.07 11.82 1.80
CA VAL A 28 6.68 12.98 0.99
C VAL A 28 5.46 13.68 1.56
N SER A 29 4.46 12.91 2.02
CA SER A 29 3.26 13.46 2.65
C SER A 29 3.59 14.18 3.97
N MET A 30 4.44 13.57 4.79
CA MET A 30 4.91 14.18 6.04
C MET A 30 5.62 15.51 5.79
N TRP A 31 6.45 15.57 4.73
CA TRP A 31 7.12 16.79 4.32
C TRP A 31 6.16 17.84 3.74
N ALA A 32 5.24 17.44 2.86
CA ALA A 32 4.25 18.33 2.27
C ALA A 32 3.36 18.97 3.34
N ILE A 33 2.97 18.22 4.36
CA ILE A 33 2.22 18.75 5.51
C ILE A 33 3.02 19.78 6.27
N LEU A 34 4.30 19.52 6.52
CA LEU A 34 5.18 20.50 7.18
C LEU A 34 5.36 21.77 6.34
N GLU A 35 5.48 21.63 5.02
CA GLU A 35 5.65 22.75 4.10
C GLU A 35 4.39 23.62 3.99
N ILE A 36 3.22 23.00 3.84
CA ILE A 36 1.93 23.69 3.71
C ILE A 36 1.52 24.33 5.03
N SER A 37 1.67 23.62 6.15
CA SER A 37 1.14 24.08 7.45
C SER A 37 2.14 24.85 8.30
N ARG A 38 3.45 24.70 8.04
CA ARG A 38 4.55 25.19 8.88
C ARG A 38 4.43 24.76 10.36
N SER A 39 3.71 23.67 10.64
CA SER A 39 3.38 23.22 11.99
C SER A 39 3.87 21.78 12.25
N PRO A 40 4.89 21.60 13.11
CA PRO A 40 5.32 20.26 13.54
C PRO A 40 4.22 19.46 14.25
N ILE A 41 3.26 20.14 14.89
CA ILE A 41 2.11 19.49 15.54
C ILE A 41 1.25 18.78 14.50
N LEU A 42 0.96 19.44 13.37
CA LEU A 42 0.14 18.84 12.30
C LEU A 42 0.90 17.71 11.59
N THR A 43 2.22 17.81 11.46
CA THR A 43 3.06 16.69 11.01
C THR A 43 2.97 15.50 11.99
N GLY A 44 2.99 15.75 13.30
CA GLY A 44 2.77 14.70 14.31
C GLY A 44 1.38 14.04 14.20
N VAL A 45 0.34 14.85 13.98
CA VAL A 45 -1.02 14.33 13.71
C VAL A 45 -1.04 13.48 12.45
N ALA A 46 -0.35 13.87 11.39
CA ALA A 46 -0.24 13.07 10.18
C ALA A 46 0.40 11.71 10.44
N GLY A 47 1.51 11.68 11.19
CA GLY A 47 2.16 10.44 11.61
C GLY A 47 1.22 9.52 12.39
N PHE A 48 0.42 10.09 13.30
CA PHE A 48 -0.62 9.35 13.99
C PHE A 48 -1.66 8.78 13.02
N LEU A 49 -2.19 9.58 12.09
CA LEU A 49 -3.18 9.14 11.10
C LEU A 49 -2.65 8.02 10.19
N PHE A 50 -1.36 8.01 9.85
CA PHE A 50 -0.74 6.91 9.12
C PHE A 50 -0.79 5.58 9.87
N THR A 51 -0.60 5.62 11.20
CA THR A 51 -0.58 4.42 12.04
C THR A 51 -1.96 4.03 12.57
N LEU A 52 -2.91 4.95 12.60
CA LEU A 52 -4.21 4.78 13.24
C LEU A 52 -5.00 3.57 12.69
N PRO A 53 -5.09 3.33 11.37
CA PRO A 53 -5.83 2.19 10.84
C PRO A 53 -5.28 0.83 11.29
N SER A 54 -3.96 0.72 11.47
CA SER A 54 -3.31 -0.53 11.88
C SER A 54 -3.79 -1.06 13.22
N ILE A 55 -4.27 -0.18 14.12
CA ILE A 55 -4.85 -0.53 15.42
C ILE A 55 -6.11 -1.41 15.24
N PHE A 56 -6.82 -1.22 14.13
CA PHE A 56 -8.05 -1.94 13.82
C PHE A 56 -7.84 -3.18 12.97
N ASN A 57 -6.59 -3.61 12.72
CA ASN A 57 -6.29 -4.76 11.89
C ASN A 57 -6.92 -6.08 12.39
N VAL A 58 -7.16 -6.19 13.70
CA VAL A 58 -7.90 -7.33 14.28
C VAL A 58 -9.33 -7.47 13.73
N LEU A 59 -9.95 -6.36 13.32
CA LEU A 59 -11.30 -6.34 12.76
C LEU A 59 -11.32 -6.71 11.27
N LEU A 60 -10.19 -6.59 10.58
CA LEU A 60 -10.09 -6.87 9.14
C LEU A 60 -10.21 -8.36 8.82
N GLY A 61 -9.76 -9.25 9.71
CA GLY A 61 -9.89 -10.70 9.53
C GLY A 61 -11.35 -11.14 9.31
N PRO A 62 -12.27 -10.87 10.26
CA PRO A 62 -13.70 -11.15 10.09
C PRO A 62 -14.34 -10.47 8.87
N LEU A 63 -13.92 -9.25 8.53
CA LEU A 63 -14.41 -8.51 7.38
C LEU A 63 -14.03 -9.19 6.07
N ILE A 64 -12.76 -9.55 5.91
CA ILE A 64 -12.21 -10.25 4.74
C ILE A 64 -12.83 -11.64 4.63
N ASP A 65 -12.99 -12.32 5.76
CA ASP A 65 -13.67 -13.61 5.79
C ASP A 65 -15.07 -13.46 5.21
N ARG A 66 -15.91 -12.56 5.72
CA ARG A 66 -17.31 -12.39 5.26
C ARG A 66 -17.45 -11.86 3.84
N SER A 67 -16.38 -11.33 3.25
CA SER A 67 -16.38 -10.69 1.93
C SER A 67 -15.78 -11.58 0.83
N HIS A 68 -15.87 -11.13 -0.42
CA HIS A 68 -15.08 -11.72 -1.52
C HIS A 68 -13.72 -11.01 -1.58
N PRO A 69 -12.59 -11.65 -1.22
CA PRO A 69 -11.32 -10.95 -1.05
C PRO A 69 -10.86 -10.23 -2.32
N LYS A 70 -11.11 -10.81 -3.51
CA LYS A 70 -10.80 -10.13 -4.78
C LYS A 70 -11.61 -8.84 -4.99
N LYS A 71 -12.91 -8.87 -4.70
CA LYS A 71 -13.77 -7.69 -4.87
C LYS A 71 -13.38 -6.58 -3.89
N LEU A 72 -13.07 -6.98 -2.66
CA LEU A 72 -12.63 -6.07 -1.61
C LEU A 72 -11.29 -5.42 -1.96
N TYR A 73 -10.34 -6.21 -2.48
CA TYR A 73 -9.06 -5.71 -3.00
C TYR A 73 -9.28 -4.67 -4.11
N ILE A 74 -10.00 -5.04 -5.18
CA ILE A 74 -10.25 -4.14 -6.32
C ILE A 74 -10.93 -2.84 -5.87
N PHE A 75 -11.92 -2.94 -4.97
CA PHE A 75 -12.61 -1.79 -4.43
C PHE A 75 -11.67 -0.86 -3.65
N ALA A 76 -10.84 -1.41 -2.75
CA ALA A 76 -9.85 -0.64 -2.02
C ALA A 76 -8.83 0.02 -2.96
N SER A 77 -8.40 -0.68 -4.01
CA SER A 77 -7.49 -0.16 -5.01
C SER A 77 -8.07 0.99 -5.82
N ILE A 78 -9.32 0.87 -6.26
CA ILE A 78 -10.00 1.95 -7.01
C ILE A 78 -10.12 3.20 -6.14
N ILE A 79 -10.50 3.05 -4.87
CA ILE A 79 -10.61 4.20 -3.95
C ILE A 79 -9.24 4.84 -3.73
N GLN A 80 -8.19 4.05 -3.53
CA GLN A 80 -6.84 4.60 -3.37
C GLN A 80 -6.38 5.37 -4.61
N ALA A 81 -6.60 4.83 -5.81
CA ALA A 81 -6.27 5.53 -7.05
C ALA A 81 -7.06 6.85 -7.18
N LEU A 82 -8.35 6.87 -6.83
CA LEU A 82 -9.15 8.09 -6.83
C LEU A 82 -8.64 9.12 -5.83
N LEU A 83 -8.31 8.71 -4.60
CA LEU A 83 -7.78 9.57 -3.56
C LEU A 83 -6.42 10.16 -3.94
N LEU A 84 -5.52 9.36 -4.50
CA LEU A 84 -4.24 9.84 -5.05
C LEU A 84 -4.47 10.82 -6.22
N GLY A 85 -5.44 10.53 -7.09
CA GLY A 85 -5.84 11.44 -8.17
C GLY A 85 -6.33 12.80 -7.65
N ILE A 86 -7.09 12.81 -6.54
CA ILE A 86 -7.52 14.04 -5.87
C ILE A 86 -6.32 14.82 -5.33
N ILE A 87 -5.33 14.14 -4.72
CA ILE A 87 -4.09 14.78 -4.26
C ILE A 87 -3.35 15.42 -5.44
N LEU A 88 -3.16 14.67 -6.53
CA LEU A 88 -2.47 15.15 -7.72
C LEU A 88 -3.16 16.37 -8.34
N PHE A 89 -4.48 16.31 -8.47
CA PHE A 89 -5.28 17.40 -9.02
C PHE A 89 -5.15 18.66 -8.17
N THR A 90 -5.37 18.55 -6.86
CA THR A 90 -5.35 19.70 -5.94
C THR A 90 -3.95 20.30 -5.74
N LEU A 91 -2.90 19.47 -5.73
CA LEU A 91 -1.53 19.96 -5.79
C LEU A 91 -1.24 20.67 -7.12
N GLY A 92 -1.73 20.14 -8.25
CA GLY A 92 -1.50 20.71 -9.58
C GLY A 92 -2.13 22.08 -9.78
N ILE A 93 -3.27 22.35 -9.14
CA ILE A 93 -3.94 23.67 -9.18
C ILE A 93 -3.54 24.59 -8.02
N GLY A 94 -2.68 24.13 -7.09
CA GLY A 94 -2.21 24.92 -5.95
C GLY A 94 -3.24 25.12 -4.82
N GLU A 95 -4.35 24.37 -4.83
CA GLU A 95 -5.45 24.48 -3.85
C GLU A 95 -5.36 23.45 -2.71
N MET A 96 -4.26 22.69 -2.64
CA MET A 96 -4.07 21.71 -1.58
C MET A 96 -3.88 22.39 -0.22
N ASN A 97 -4.81 22.16 0.71
CA ASN A 97 -4.66 22.57 2.11
C ASN A 97 -4.31 21.38 3.03
N VAL A 98 -3.77 21.69 4.21
CA VAL A 98 -3.32 20.67 5.15
C VAL A 98 -4.45 19.75 5.65
N TRP A 99 -5.65 20.29 5.90
CA TRP A 99 -6.77 19.52 6.43
C TRP A 99 -7.29 18.48 5.43
N MET A 100 -7.35 18.86 4.16
CA MET A 100 -7.70 18.00 3.05
C MET A 100 -6.67 16.88 2.90
N LEU A 101 -5.37 17.20 2.95
CA LEU A 101 -4.31 16.21 2.87
C LEU A 101 -4.37 15.21 4.05
N LEU A 102 -4.54 15.69 5.28
CA LEU A 102 -4.71 14.84 6.47
C LEU A 102 -5.91 13.88 6.33
N PHE A 103 -7.04 14.39 5.86
CA PHE A 103 -8.24 13.58 5.65
C PHE A 103 -8.03 12.51 4.57
N ILE A 104 -7.39 12.87 3.45
CA ILE A 104 -7.11 11.91 2.39
C ILE A 104 -6.12 10.83 2.86
N ILE A 105 -5.09 11.20 3.62
CA ILE A 105 -4.13 10.24 4.21
C ILE A 105 -4.83 9.21 5.09
N LEU A 106 -5.75 9.67 5.96
CA LEU A 106 -6.52 8.76 6.79
C LEU A 106 -7.34 7.77 5.95
N LEU A 107 -8.01 8.25 4.89
CA LEU A 107 -8.75 7.36 4.00
C LEU A 107 -7.83 6.38 3.26
N LEU A 108 -6.74 6.86 2.67
CA LEU A 108 -5.76 6.03 1.96
C LEU A 108 -5.24 4.89 2.83
N THR A 109 -4.85 5.21 4.06
CA THR A 109 -4.28 4.25 5.01
C THR A 109 -5.31 3.21 5.46
N ILE A 110 -6.58 3.59 5.67
CA ILE A 110 -7.66 2.63 5.92
C ILE A 110 -7.79 1.59 4.80
N PHE A 111 -7.74 2.03 3.53
CA PHE A 111 -7.87 1.13 2.39
C PHE A 111 -6.60 0.32 2.12
N SER A 112 -5.42 0.86 2.41
CA SER A 112 -4.14 0.14 2.31
C SER A 112 -4.07 -1.05 3.28
N GLU A 113 -4.53 -0.88 4.52
CA GLU A 113 -4.54 -1.97 5.52
C GLU A 113 -5.36 -3.21 5.10
N VAL A 114 -6.33 -3.04 4.19
CA VAL A 114 -7.14 -4.17 3.68
C VAL A 114 -6.35 -5.06 2.71
N VAL A 115 -5.33 -4.52 2.05
CA VAL A 115 -4.54 -5.22 1.02
C VAL A 115 -3.63 -6.29 1.65
N TYR A 116 -2.90 -5.93 2.70
CA TYR A 116 -1.90 -6.81 3.31
C TYR A 116 -2.43 -8.17 3.78
N PRO A 117 -3.57 -8.28 4.48
CA PRO A 117 -4.11 -9.56 4.92
C PRO A 117 -4.65 -10.41 3.76
N ILE A 118 -5.13 -9.79 2.68
CA ILE A 118 -5.58 -10.51 1.48
C ILE A 118 -4.39 -11.24 0.85
N GLU A 119 -3.24 -10.59 0.72
CA GLU A 119 -2.01 -11.22 0.21
C GLU A 119 -1.53 -12.38 1.08
N ASN A 120 -1.57 -12.22 2.41
CA ASN A 120 -1.21 -13.28 3.36
C ASN A 120 -2.09 -14.53 3.22
N VAL A 121 -3.38 -14.36 2.88
CA VAL A 121 -4.32 -15.47 2.61
C VAL A 121 -4.02 -16.16 1.27
N LEU A 122 -3.41 -15.45 0.31
CA LEU A 122 -3.10 -15.99 -1.02
C LEU A 122 -1.82 -16.82 -1.04
N ILE A 123 -0.80 -16.46 -0.26
CA ILE A 123 0.49 -17.18 -0.19
C ILE A 123 0.29 -18.70 -0.05
N PRO A 124 -0.44 -19.23 0.96
CA PRO A 124 -0.58 -20.67 1.15
C PRO A 124 -1.42 -21.37 0.08
N LYS A 125 -2.14 -20.62 -0.75
CA LYS A 125 -2.88 -21.16 -1.89
C LYS A 125 -2.04 -21.20 -3.16
N VAL A 126 -0.98 -20.39 -3.23
CA VAL A 126 -0.13 -20.22 -4.41
C VAL A 126 1.11 -21.12 -4.33
N VAL A 127 1.68 -21.35 -3.14
CA VAL A 127 2.91 -22.13 -2.95
C VAL A 127 2.63 -23.49 -2.29
N GLU A 128 3.56 -24.44 -2.46
CA GLU A 128 3.50 -25.74 -1.79
C GLU A 128 3.78 -25.61 -0.29
N LYS A 129 3.23 -26.53 0.54
CA LYS A 129 3.41 -26.50 2.01
C LYS A 129 4.89 -26.43 2.44
N GLY A 130 5.77 -27.20 1.79
CA GLY A 130 7.21 -27.20 2.08
C GLY A 130 7.93 -25.90 1.70
N GLN A 131 7.29 -25.02 0.94
CA GLN A 131 7.84 -23.73 0.51
C GLN A 131 7.29 -22.55 1.32
N LEU A 132 6.33 -22.77 2.24
CA LEU A 132 5.66 -21.69 2.99
C LEU A 132 6.62 -20.82 3.78
N VAL A 133 7.54 -21.44 4.52
CA VAL A 133 8.54 -20.70 5.32
C VAL A 133 9.38 -19.82 4.42
N LYS A 134 9.90 -20.37 3.32
CA LYS A 134 10.70 -19.62 2.35
C LYS A 134 9.91 -18.50 1.68
N ALA A 135 8.66 -18.74 1.31
CA ALA A 135 7.78 -17.74 0.71
C ALA A 135 7.53 -16.58 1.68
N ASN A 136 7.19 -16.88 2.94
CA ASN A 136 7.01 -15.86 3.97
C ASN A 136 8.29 -15.07 4.22
N SER A 137 9.45 -15.72 4.33
CA SER A 137 10.72 -15.02 4.50
C SER A 137 11.00 -14.03 3.36
N VAL A 138 10.77 -14.43 2.11
CA VAL A 138 10.95 -13.55 0.95
C VAL A 138 9.98 -12.36 1.00
N MET A 139 8.71 -12.60 1.33
CA MET A 139 7.70 -11.52 1.47
C MET A 139 8.03 -10.58 2.63
N SER A 140 8.55 -11.09 3.75
CA SER A 140 8.98 -10.28 4.89
C SER A 140 10.20 -9.42 4.57
N VAL A 141 11.17 -9.97 3.83
CA VAL A 141 12.33 -9.20 3.36
C VAL A 141 11.92 -8.13 2.35
N ALA A 142 11.00 -8.45 1.43
CA ALA A 142 10.43 -7.45 0.54
C ALA A 142 9.75 -6.33 1.32
N TYR A 143 8.95 -6.66 2.34
CA TYR A 143 8.26 -5.67 3.15
C TYR A 143 9.25 -4.79 3.95
N GLN A 144 9.97 -5.39 4.91
CA GLN A 144 10.81 -4.63 5.85
C GLN A 144 12.08 -4.06 5.21
N GLY A 145 12.66 -4.81 4.27
CA GLY A 145 13.89 -4.40 3.61
C GLY A 145 13.67 -3.22 2.67
N LEU A 146 12.58 -3.23 1.91
CA LEU A 146 12.25 -2.10 1.04
C LEU A 146 11.84 -0.88 1.86
N ASP A 147 11.04 -1.06 2.92
CA ASP A 147 10.66 0.06 3.77
C ASP A 147 11.90 0.75 4.35
N PHE A 148 12.88 -0.01 4.85
CA PHE A 148 14.12 0.57 5.37
C PHE A 148 14.90 1.35 4.28
N VAL A 149 15.05 0.76 3.09
CA VAL A 149 15.81 1.38 2.00
C VAL A 149 15.11 2.63 1.48
N PHE A 150 13.82 2.56 1.18
CA PHE A 150 13.09 3.65 0.56
C PHE A 150 12.72 4.76 1.54
N ASN A 151 12.50 4.46 2.83
CA ASN A 151 12.43 5.51 3.85
C ASN A 151 13.76 6.27 3.95
N GLY A 152 14.91 5.61 3.82
CA GLY A 152 16.21 6.31 3.76
C GLY A 152 16.40 7.13 2.49
N LEU A 153 16.03 6.59 1.33
CA LEU A 153 16.18 7.26 0.03
C LEU A 153 15.20 8.42 -0.18
N SER A 154 14.06 8.41 0.50
CA SER A 154 13.05 9.47 0.40
C SER A 154 13.59 10.85 0.79
N GLY A 155 14.57 10.93 1.70
CA GLY A 155 15.26 12.18 2.02
C GLY A 155 16.00 12.78 0.83
N ILE A 156 16.52 11.96 -0.08
CA ILE A 156 17.13 12.41 -1.34
C ILE A 156 16.05 12.96 -2.26
N LEU A 157 14.90 12.29 -2.38
CA LEU A 157 13.77 12.76 -3.20
C LEU A 157 13.25 14.12 -2.72
N ILE A 158 13.16 14.31 -1.40
CA ILE A 158 12.81 15.60 -0.80
C ILE A 158 13.86 16.66 -1.12
N GLY A 159 15.15 16.34 -0.95
CA GLY A 159 16.26 17.27 -1.23
C GLY A 159 16.33 17.72 -2.69
N LEU A 160 15.80 16.92 -3.63
CA LEU A 160 15.65 17.26 -5.04
C LEU A 160 14.36 18.06 -5.34
N SER A 161 13.64 18.52 -4.31
CA SER A 161 12.39 19.30 -4.40
C SER A 161 11.28 18.62 -5.22
N CYS A 162 11.23 17.29 -5.18
CA CYS A 162 10.35 16.46 -6.00
C CYS A 162 9.01 16.13 -5.32
N ASN A 163 8.38 17.08 -4.60
CA ASN A 163 7.12 16.81 -3.88
C ASN A 163 5.98 16.41 -4.82
N HIS A 164 5.80 17.16 -5.92
CA HIS A 164 4.73 16.84 -6.88
C HIS A 164 5.03 15.56 -7.68
N SER A 165 6.28 15.37 -8.10
CA SER A 165 6.72 14.19 -8.87
C SER A 165 6.70 12.91 -8.03
N ALA A 166 6.89 12.98 -6.71
CA ALA A 166 6.82 11.81 -5.85
C ALA A 166 5.40 11.28 -5.68
N VAL A 167 4.37 12.14 -5.66
CA VAL A 167 2.97 11.69 -5.68
C VAL A 167 2.62 11.02 -7.02
N TRP A 168 3.21 11.50 -8.13
CA TRP A 168 3.07 10.83 -9.43
C TRP A 168 3.73 9.46 -9.44
N ILE A 169 4.93 9.35 -8.87
CA ILE A 169 5.64 8.07 -8.71
C ILE A 169 4.75 7.10 -7.93
N GLU A 170 4.15 7.56 -6.83
CA GLU A 170 3.22 6.75 -6.04
C GLU A 170 2.04 6.24 -6.87
N PHE A 171 1.36 7.16 -7.56
CA PHE A 171 0.21 6.82 -8.38
C PHE A 171 0.53 5.78 -9.47
N ILE A 172 1.70 5.90 -10.11
CA ILE A 172 2.18 4.95 -11.13
C ILE A 172 2.48 3.59 -10.50
N ILE A 173 3.20 3.57 -9.39
CA ILE A 173 3.57 2.34 -8.66
C ILE A 173 2.32 1.59 -8.21
N PHE A 174 1.35 2.30 -7.64
CA PHE A 174 0.10 1.73 -7.19
C PHE A 174 -0.72 1.14 -8.36
N SER A 175 -0.80 1.87 -9.47
CA SER A 175 -1.43 1.39 -10.70
C SER A 175 -0.77 0.12 -11.23
N TYR A 176 0.56 0.04 -11.17
CA TYR A 176 1.34 -1.12 -11.60
C TYR A 176 1.13 -2.34 -10.68
N SER A 177 1.08 -2.12 -9.35
CA SER A 177 0.80 -3.17 -8.36
C SER A 177 -0.54 -3.86 -8.61
N ASN A 178 -1.58 -3.08 -8.94
CA ASN A 178 -2.92 -3.60 -9.23
C ASN A 178 -2.94 -4.56 -10.44
N ILE A 179 -2.15 -4.28 -11.47
CA ILE A 179 -2.06 -5.14 -12.68
C ILE A 179 -1.56 -6.54 -12.32
N PHE A 180 -0.56 -6.64 -11.45
CA PHE A 180 -0.02 -7.93 -11.03
C PHE A 180 -1.00 -8.73 -10.20
N ASN A 181 -1.73 -8.06 -9.30
CA ASN A 181 -2.72 -8.74 -8.48
C ASN A 181 -3.94 -9.21 -9.29
N ASP A 182 -4.32 -8.48 -10.34
CA ASP A 182 -5.35 -8.95 -11.27
C ASP A 182 -4.91 -10.13 -12.14
N ALA A 183 -3.61 -10.24 -12.44
CA ALA A 183 -3.03 -11.37 -13.15
C ALA A 183 -3.07 -12.69 -12.33
N ILE A 184 -3.31 -12.61 -11.01
CA ILE A 184 -3.47 -13.79 -10.15
C ILE A 184 -4.82 -14.46 -10.45
N LYS A 185 -4.77 -15.76 -10.75
CA LYS A 185 -5.97 -16.54 -11.13
C LYS A 185 -7.08 -16.45 -10.06
N ASN A 186 -8.30 -16.12 -10.50
CA ASN A 186 -9.51 -16.04 -9.67
C ASN A 186 -9.75 -17.27 -8.77
N LYS A 187 -9.28 -18.46 -9.15
CA LYS A 187 -9.41 -19.69 -8.35
C LYS A 187 -8.78 -19.57 -6.95
N TYR A 188 -7.73 -18.77 -6.78
CA TYR A 188 -7.06 -18.58 -5.49
C TYR A 188 -7.86 -17.68 -4.54
N PHE A 189 -8.78 -16.87 -5.07
CA PHE A 189 -9.67 -16.03 -4.28
C PHE A 189 -10.97 -16.75 -3.86
N LYS A 190 -11.24 -17.96 -4.38
CA LYS A 190 -12.40 -18.75 -3.95
C LYS A 190 -12.19 -19.25 -2.51
N ARG A 191 -13.25 -19.17 -1.70
CA ARG A 191 -13.31 -19.81 -0.37
C ARG A 191 -13.25 -21.33 -0.56
N LYS A 192 -12.48 -22.01 0.30
CA LYS A 192 -12.63 -23.46 0.47
C LYS A 192 -14.07 -23.67 0.97
N LYS A 193 -14.89 -24.46 0.27
CA LYS A 193 -16.17 -24.89 0.84
C LYS A 193 -15.83 -25.56 2.17
N ARG A 194 -16.43 -25.09 3.26
CA ARG A 194 -16.36 -25.81 4.53
C ARG A 194 -17.10 -27.12 4.26
N GLU A 195 -16.33 -28.21 4.22
CA GLU A 195 -16.85 -29.58 4.31
C GLU A 195 -17.31 -29.84 5.75
#